data_AF-A0A7M5XAP0-F1
#
_entry.id   AF-A0A7M5XAP0-F1
#
_cell.length_a   1.000
_cell.length_b   1.000
_cell.length_c   1.000
_cell.angle_alpha   90.00
_cell.angle_beta   90.00
_cell.angle_gamma   90.00
#
_symmetry.space_group_name_H-M   'P 1'
#
loop_
_entity.id
_entity.type
_entity.pdbx_description
1 polymer ?
#
loop_
_entity_poly.entity_id
_entity_poly.type
_entity_poly.pdbx_seq_one_letter_code
_entity_poly.pdbx_strand_id
1 'polypeptide(L)'
;MKGAARGKNLVYANFGRDQDYQKLIELKINVTDCIVLTKYGMGGRGGKVRMAEKYKAAGILIYGDPRQYAPVLSEKFPDGRWLSDDGVQRGSIIGGEGVPEGDPMSGGYPAKSWAYRPENVSEVKGISKIPAQPIAASDAEKLLEYLGGAEVTDDEWVGYLNTTYRYGPLENSSLTVDLVVNNDNKITDIRNVCGFLKGKYEPDRYVMLGNHVDAWVNGAVDATSGTTVMMEIARALGEKHKTG
;
A
#
# COMPACT_ATOMS: atom_id res chain seq x y z
N MET A 1 1.13 -9.21 -9.27
CA MET A 1 1.64 -10.58 -9.04
C MET A 1 0.46 -11.51 -8.88
N LYS A 2 0.44 -12.59 -9.66
CA LYS A 2 -0.49 -13.69 -9.49
C LYS A 2 0.15 -14.74 -8.58
N GLY A 3 -0.58 -15.23 -7.60
CA GLY A 3 -0.09 -16.21 -6.64
C GLY A 3 -1.21 -16.69 -5.74
N ALA A 4 -1.12 -17.95 -5.32
CA ALA A 4 -1.97 -18.52 -4.30
C ALA A 4 -1.09 -19.03 -3.17
N ALA A 5 -1.46 -18.69 -1.94
CA ALA A 5 -0.81 -19.17 -0.74
C ALA A 5 -1.88 -19.76 0.18
N ARG A 6 -1.68 -21.02 0.56
CA ARG A 6 -2.45 -21.66 1.62
C ARG A 6 -1.61 -21.60 2.89
N GLY A 7 -1.90 -20.60 3.73
CA GLY A 7 -1.27 -20.52 5.03
C GLY A 7 -1.79 -21.64 5.93
N LYS A 8 -0.87 -22.41 6.50
CA LYS A 8 -1.21 -23.36 7.57
C LYS A 8 -1.76 -22.63 8.81
N ASN A 9 -1.54 -21.32 8.88
CA ASN A 9 -1.93 -20.50 9.99
C ASN A 9 -2.10 -19.02 9.62
N LEU A 10 -2.65 -18.25 10.55
CA LEU A 10 -2.73 -16.78 10.55
C LEU A 10 -1.98 -16.24 11.77
N VAL A 11 -1.13 -15.24 11.56
CA VAL A 11 -0.40 -14.56 12.64
C VAL A 11 -0.60 -13.05 12.51
N TYR A 12 -0.93 -12.39 13.62
CA TYR A 12 -1.04 -10.94 13.67
C TYR A 12 0.33 -10.33 13.99
N ALA A 13 0.82 -9.45 13.12
CA ALA A 13 2.16 -8.85 13.23
C ALA A 13 2.12 -7.32 13.30
N ASN A 14 1.11 -6.73 13.96
CA ASN A 14 0.98 -5.29 14.18
C ASN A 14 1.17 -4.48 12.88
N PHE A 15 2.13 -3.56 12.81
CA PHE A 15 2.43 -2.78 11.62
C PHE A 15 3.40 -3.49 10.67
N GLY A 16 3.81 -4.74 10.93
CA GLY A 16 4.70 -5.50 10.06
C GLY A 16 6.10 -4.89 9.91
N ARG A 17 6.59 -4.17 10.93
CA ARG A 17 7.97 -3.69 11.02
C ARG A 17 8.88 -4.82 11.46
N ASP A 18 10.19 -4.67 11.23
CA ASP A 18 11.19 -5.66 11.69
C ASP A 18 11.03 -5.96 13.19
N GLN A 19 10.86 -4.91 14.02
CA GLN A 19 10.64 -5.03 15.46
C GLN A 19 9.38 -5.83 15.82
N ASP A 20 8.33 -5.74 15.01
CA ASP A 20 7.10 -6.48 15.26
C ASP A 20 7.34 -7.99 15.07
N TYR A 21 8.11 -8.38 14.04
CA TYR A 21 8.53 -9.77 13.83
C TYR A 21 9.52 -10.26 14.89
N GLN A 22 10.47 -9.42 15.32
CA GLN A 22 11.39 -9.79 16.41
C GLN A 22 10.63 -10.09 17.70
N LYS A 23 9.62 -9.28 18.05
CA LYS A 23 8.75 -9.54 19.19
C LYS A 23 7.99 -10.86 19.06
N LEU A 24 7.49 -11.20 17.87
CA LEU A 24 6.87 -12.51 17.64
C LEU A 24 7.87 -13.66 17.86
N ILE A 25 9.13 -13.50 17.43
CA ILE A 25 10.19 -14.50 17.67
C ILE A 25 10.47 -14.65 19.17
N GLU A 26 10.55 -13.55 19.92
CA GLU A 26 10.72 -13.57 21.39
C GLU A 26 9.56 -14.30 22.08
N LEU A 27 8.34 -14.12 21.57
CA LEU A 27 7.14 -14.83 22.00
C LEU A 27 7.06 -16.28 21.49
N LYS A 28 8.08 -16.76 20.77
CA LYS A 28 8.17 -18.10 20.16
C LYS A 28 7.08 -18.39 19.12
N ILE A 29 6.60 -17.36 18.43
CA ILE A 29 5.62 -17.44 17.35
C ILE A 29 6.35 -17.45 16.01
N ASN A 30 6.21 -18.54 15.25
CA ASN A 30 6.82 -18.69 13.93
C ASN A 30 5.85 -18.29 12.83
N VAL A 31 6.25 -17.33 11.99
CA VAL A 31 5.46 -16.84 10.85
C VAL A 31 5.77 -17.56 9.53
N THR A 32 6.75 -18.46 9.51
CA THR A 32 7.12 -19.23 8.31
C THR A 32 5.90 -19.99 7.78
N ASP A 33 5.65 -19.89 6.47
CA ASP A 33 4.51 -20.51 5.77
C ASP A 33 3.12 -20.10 6.29
N CYS A 34 3.02 -19.03 7.09
CA CYS A 34 1.75 -18.47 7.56
C CYS A 34 1.28 -17.33 6.66
N ILE A 35 -0.03 -17.04 6.68
CA ILE A 35 -0.52 -15.73 6.27
C ILE A 35 -0.30 -14.77 7.43
N VAL A 36 0.29 -13.61 7.16
CA VAL A 36 0.50 -12.57 8.17
C VAL A 36 -0.56 -11.48 8.00
N LEU A 37 -1.22 -11.09 9.08
CA LEU A 37 -2.15 -9.96 9.14
C LEU A 37 -1.44 -8.74 9.73
N THR A 38 -1.51 -7.60 9.04
CA THR A 38 -0.88 -6.34 9.47
C THR A 38 -1.81 -5.14 9.30
N LYS A 39 -1.62 -4.12 10.15
CA LYS A 39 -2.21 -2.80 10.01
C LYS A 39 -1.43 -1.95 9.00
N TYR A 40 -2.13 -1.05 8.30
CA TYR A 40 -1.51 0.11 7.67
C TYR A 40 -0.89 1.06 8.71
N GLY A 41 0.06 1.92 8.28
CA GLY A 41 0.74 2.88 9.15
C GLY A 41 2.15 2.44 9.58
N MET A 42 2.88 3.33 10.26
CA MET A 42 4.24 3.09 10.80
C MET A 42 5.23 2.43 9.80
N GLY A 43 5.19 2.86 8.54
CA GLY A 43 6.04 2.34 7.47
C GLY A 43 5.29 2.20 6.14
N GLY A 44 6.04 2.09 5.04
CA GLY A 44 5.49 1.90 3.70
C GLY A 44 4.91 0.49 3.50
N ARG A 45 3.81 0.38 2.77
CA ARG A 45 3.14 -0.91 2.49
C ARG A 45 4.04 -1.94 1.79
N GLY A 46 4.88 -1.50 0.85
CA GLY A 46 5.89 -2.35 0.23
C GLY A 46 6.95 -2.86 1.22
N GLY A 47 7.27 -2.07 2.24
CA GLY A 47 8.16 -2.48 3.33
C GLY A 47 7.57 -3.64 4.15
N LYS A 48 6.27 -3.59 4.48
CA LYS A 48 5.56 -4.65 5.21
C LYS A 48 5.63 -5.98 4.47
N VAL A 49 5.39 -5.95 3.16
CA VAL A 49 5.44 -7.14 2.29
C VAL A 49 6.86 -7.70 2.26
N ARG A 50 7.88 -6.85 2.10
CA ARG A 50 9.28 -7.29 2.15
C ARG A 50 9.70 -7.86 3.50
N MET A 51 9.18 -7.33 4.60
CA MET A 51 9.43 -7.92 5.92
C MET A 51 8.77 -9.29 6.02
N ALA A 52 7.51 -9.44 5.60
CA ALA A 52 6.86 -10.74 5.55
C ALA A 52 7.65 -11.77 4.71
N GLU A 53 8.17 -11.35 3.55
CA GLU A 53 9.07 -12.17 2.71
C GLU A 53 10.37 -12.53 3.44
N LYS A 54 11.02 -11.55 4.10
CA LYS A 54 12.24 -11.76 4.88
C LYS A 54 12.06 -12.81 5.96
N TYR A 55 10.90 -12.81 6.62
CA TYR A 55 10.53 -13.79 7.66
C TYR A 55 9.82 -15.03 7.10
N LYS A 56 9.82 -15.23 5.78
CA LYS A 56 9.32 -16.43 5.09
C LYS A 56 7.82 -16.71 5.28
N ALA A 57 7.02 -15.65 5.44
CA ALA A 57 5.56 -15.77 5.39
C ALA A 57 5.12 -16.29 4.02
N ALA A 58 4.01 -17.03 3.96
CA ALA A 58 3.41 -17.49 2.71
C ALA A 58 2.67 -16.37 1.97
N GLY A 59 2.15 -15.37 2.70
CA GLY A 59 1.42 -14.25 2.17
C GLY A 59 1.10 -13.22 3.23
N ILE A 60 0.58 -12.07 2.82
CA ILE A 60 0.27 -10.96 3.73
C ILE A 60 -1.08 -10.31 3.43
N LEU A 61 -1.82 -10.03 4.49
CA LEU A 61 -3.03 -9.21 4.51
C LEU A 61 -2.73 -7.88 5.19
N ILE A 62 -3.24 -6.78 4.62
CA ILE A 62 -3.02 -5.43 5.15
C ILE A 62 -4.38 -4.74 5.30
N TYR A 63 -4.72 -4.23 6.49
CA TYR A 63 -5.99 -3.55 6.71
C TYR A 63 -5.81 -2.16 7.32
N GLY A 64 -6.78 -1.28 7.09
CA GLY A 64 -6.81 0.05 7.70
C GLY A 64 -7.53 0.00 9.03
N ASP A 65 -6.80 -0.13 10.13
CA ASP A 65 -7.41 -0.22 11.45
C ASP A 65 -8.12 1.11 11.82
N PRO A 66 -9.34 1.06 12.39
CA PRO A 66 -10.07 2.26 12.78
C PRO A 66 -9.29 3.14 13.75
N ARG A 67 -8.34 2.61 14.52
CA ARG A 67 -7.47 3.42 15.38
C ARG A 67 -6.68 4.47 14.62
N GLN A 68 -6.34 4.26 13.35
CA GLN A 68 -5.67 5.26 12.50
C GLN A 68 -6.64 5.92 11.51
N TYR A 69 -7.66 5.20 11.05
CA TYR A 69 -8.51 5.61 9.93
C TYR A 69 -9.94 6.02 10.33
N ALA A 70 -10.29 5.89 11.61
CA ALA A 70 -11.50 6.41 12.28
C ALA A 70 -11.29 6.53 13.82
N PRO A 71 -10.28 7.28 14.31
CA PRO A 71 -9.82 7.27 15.71
C PRO A 71 -10.80 7.87 16.73
N VAL A 72 -11.87 8.51 16.27
CA VAL A 72 -12.92 9.07 17.12
C VAL A 72 -14.21 8.34 16.77
N LEU A 73 -15.04 8.00 17.77
CA LEU A 73 -16.42 7.54 17.58
C LEU A 73 -17.20 8.64 16.85
N SER A 74 -17.02 8.68 15.54
CA SER A 74 -17.47 9.74 14.65
C SER A 74 -17.88 9.10 13.34
N GLU A 75 -18.77 9.79 12.66
CA GLU A 75 -19.42 9.26 11.48
C GLU A 75 -18.39 8.88 10.42
N LYS A 76 -18.51 7.65 9.93
CA LYS A 76 -17.73 7.15 8.80
C LYS A 76 -18.46 7.55 7.51
N PHE A 77 -17.77 7.49 6.39
CA PHE A 77 -18.39 7.71 5.08
C PHE A 77 -19.58 6.74 4.90
N PRO A 78 -20.75 7.22 4.43
CA PRO A 78 -20.99 8.51 3.77
C PRO A 78 -21.32 9.69 4.69
N ASP A 79 -21.68 9.45 5.95
CA ASP A 79 -22.18 10.51 6.84
C ASP A 79 -21.06 11.35 7.46
N GLY A 80 -19.85 10.83 7.50
CA GLY A 80 -18.65 11.59 7.88
C GLY A 80 -17.42 11.29 7.04
N ARG A 81 -16.28 11.83 7.48
CA ARG A 81 -15.03 11.86 6.70
C ARG A 81 -14.13 10.66 6.90
N TRP A 82 -14.44 9.79 7.87
CA TRP A 82 -13.59 8.66 8.23
C TRP A 82 -13.85 7.45 7.34
N LEU A 83 -12.88 6.56 7.28
CA LEU A 83 -12.96 5.37 6.44
C LEU A 83 -14.11 4.47 6.92
N SER A 84 -14.97 4.05 6.00
CA SER A 84 -16.01 3.05 6.29
C SER A 84 -15.40 1.68 6.59
N ASP A 85 -16.12 0.82 7.29
CA ASP A 85 -15.61 -0.49 7.70
C ASP A 85 -15.29 -1.40 6.52
N ASP A 86 -16.03 -1.25 5.42
CA ASP A 86 -15.82 -1.96 4.15
C ASP A 86 -14.85 -1.23 3.21
N GLY A 87 -14.27 -0.10 3.65
CA GLY A 87 -13.32 0.70 2.90
C GLY A 87 -11.96 0.03 2.81
N VAL A 88 -11.44 -0.14 1.59
CA VAL A 88 -10.13 -0.77 1.33
C VAL A 88 -9.15 0.22 0.70
N GLN A 89 -8.04 0.47 1.39
CA GLN A 89 -6.95 1.29 0.87
C GLN A 89 -6.19 0.52 -0.23
N ARG A 90 -6.21 1.04 -1.45
CA ARG A 90 -5.36 0.56 -2.56
C ARG A 90 -3.98 1.20 -2.47
N GLY A 91 -3.01 0.61 -3.16
CA GLY A 91 -1.69 1.22 -3.26
C GLY A 91 -0.64 0.28 -3.85
N SER A 92 0.36 0.87 -4.48
CA SER A 92 1.51 0.12 -4.94
C SER A 92 2.32 -0.44 -3.76
N ILE A 93 2.64 -1.72 -3.83
CA ILE A 93 3.60 -2.38 -2.93
C ILE A 93 5.02 -2.38 -3.51
N ILE A 94 5.20 -1.84 -4.71
CA ILE A 94 6.51 -1.58 -5.30
C ILE A 94 7.05 -0.30 -4.66
N GLY A 95 8.32 -0.35 -4.21
CA GLY A 95 9.00 0.78 -3.58
C GLY A 95 9.35 0.56 -2.11
N GLY A 96 10.22 1.44 -1.58
CA GLY A 96 10.86 1.40 -0.26
C GLY A 96 12.31 0.94 -0.34
N GLU A 97 12.96 0.69 0.80
CA GLU A 97 14.43 0.68 0.88
C GLU A 97 15.10 -0.22 -0.19
N GLY A 98 15.98 0.40 -0.97
CA GLY A 98 16.73 -0.24 -2.03
C GLY A 98 15.98 -0.49 -3.35
N VAL A 99 14.68 -0.19 -3.46
CA VAL A 99 13.93 -0.28 -4.73
C VAL A 99 14.02 1.07 -5.45
N PRO A 100 14.57 1.14 -6.67
CA PRO A 100 14.60 2.37 -7.44
C PRO A 100 13.20 2.93 -7.70
N GLU A 101 13.08 4.25 -7.72
CA GLU A 101 11.87 4.93 -8.18
C GLU A 101 11.74 4.86 -9.71
N GLY A 102 10.51 4.99 -10.21
CA GLY A 102 10.20 4.96 -11.65
C GLY A 102 9.63 3.61 -12.11
N ASP A 103 9.71 3.36 -13.43
CA ASP A 103 9.32 2.08 -14.03
C ASP A 103 10.27 0.97 -13.53
N PRO A 104 9.76 -0.05 -12.81
CA PRO A 104 10.58 -1.14 -12.30
C PRO A 104 11.37 -1.85 -13.40
N MET A 105 10.82 -1.89 -14.62
CA MET A 105 11.41 -2.60 -15.75
C MET A 105 12.52 -1.81 -16.46
N SER A 106 12.67 -0.51 -16.21
CA SER A 106 13.59 0.36 -16.95
C SER A 106 14.86 0.73 -16.19
N GLY A 107 14.99 0.32 -14.92
CA GLY A 107 16.23 0.45 -14.15
C GLY A 107 16.74 1.90 -14.00
N GLY A 108 15.83 2.88 -13.95
CA GLY A 108 16.17 4.30 -13.87
C GLY A 108 16.35 5.01 -15.23
N TYR A 109 16.29 4.27 -16.33
CA TYR A 109 16.31 4.84 -17.68
C TYR A 109 14.88 5.20 -18.15
N PRO A 110 14.73 6.12 -19.12
CA PRO A 110 13.42 6.41 -19.71
C PRO A 110 12.78 5.15 -20.30
N ALA A 111 11.53 4.87 -19.91
CA ALA A 111 10.75 3.70 -20.36
C ALA A 111 10.24 3.85 -21.81
N LYS A 112 11.14 4.11 -22.77
CA LYS A 112 10.82 4.20 -24.20
C LYS A 112 10.60 2.83 -24.82
N SER A 113 10.07 2.79 -26.04
CA SER A 113 9.83 1.55 -26.79
C SER A 113 11.13 0.77 -27.05
N TRP A 114 12.24 1.48 -27.24
CA TRP A 114 13.57 0.90 -27.45
C TRP A 114 14.33 0.59 -26.15
N ALA A 115 13.77 0.89 -24.98
CA ALA A 115 14.43 0.63 -23.70
C ALA A 115 14.51 -0.88 -23.44
N TYR A 116 15.69 -1.33 -22.99
CA TYR A 116 15.85 -2.69 -22.48
C TYR A 116 14.91 -2.92 -21.29
N ARG A 117 14.26 -4.08 -21.28
CA ARG A 117 13.42 -4.56 -20.18
C ARG A 117 13.78 -6.01 -19.90
N PRO A 118 13.94 -6.42 -18.63
CA PRO A 118 14.13 -7.82 -18.29
C PRO A 118 12.99 -8.68 -18.84
N GLU A 119 13.31 -9.85 -19.42
CA GLU A 119 12.30 -10.78 -19.93
C GLU A 119 11.43 -11.34 -18.79
N ASN A 120 12.05 -11.57 -17.63
CA ASN A 120 11.39 -12.14 -16.48
C ASN A 120 11.08 -11.08 -15.41
N VAL A 121 9.80 -10.79 -15.22
CA VAL A 121 9.31 -9.83 -14.22
C VAL A 121 9.67 -10.24 -12.79
N SER A 122 9.87 -11.53 -12.50
CA SER A 122 10.25 -11.97 -11.15
C SER A 122 11.69 -11.61 -10.76
N GLU A 123 12.54 -11.29 -11.74
CA GLU A 123 13.92 -10.84 -11.51
C GLU A 123 13.98 -9.34 -11.21
N VAL A 124 12.88 -8.62 -11.44
CA VAL A 124 12.81 -7.18 -11.25
C VAL A 124 12.72 -6.84 -9.78
N LYS A 125 13.68 -6.02 -9.34
CA LYS A 125 13.77 -5.58 -7.95
C LYS A 125 12.52 -4.82 -7.54
N GLY A 126 11.94 -5.20 -6.41
CA GLY A 126 10.74 -4.58 -5.86
C GLY A 126 9.43 -5.25 -6.26
N ILE A 127 9.45 -6.21 -7.19
CA ILE A 127 8.30 -7.09 -7.42
C ILE A 127 8.24 -8.10 -6.28
N SER A 128 7.10 -8.14 -5.59
CA SER A 128 6.87 -9.07 -4.49
C SER A 128 6.87 -10.53 -4.98
N LYS A 129 7.35 -11.42 -4.11
CA LYS A 129 7.44 -12.87 -4.28
C LYS A 129 6.36 -13.64 -3.53
N ILE A 130 5.55 -12.96 -2.72
CA ILE A 130 4.42 -13.55 -2.00
C ILE A 130 3.12 -12.81 -2.37
N PRO A 131 1.96 -13.46 -2.34
CA PRO A 131 0.69 -12.77 -2.49
C PRO A 131 0.47 -11.77 -1.35
N ALA A 132 0.03 -10.58 -1.71
CA ALA A 132 -0.31 -9.50 -0.79
C ALA A 132 -1.66 -8.91 -1.18
N GLN A 133 -2.55 -8.73 -0.20
CA GLN A 133 -3.90 -8.24 -0.44
C GLN A 133 -4.32 -7.25 0.65
N PRO A 134 -4.74 -6.02 0.29
CA PRO A 134 -5.43 -5.17 1.25
C PRO A 134 -6.85 -5.67 1.49
N ILE A 135 -7.32 -5.60 2.73
CA ILE A 135 -8.68 -6.01 3.13
C ILE A 135 -9.37 -4.90 3.91
N ALA A 136 -10.69 -5.02 4.02
CA ALA A 136 -11.54 -4.14 4.82
C ALA A 136 -11.26 -4.33 6.33
N ALA A 137 -11.61 -3.33 7.12
CA ALA A 137 -11.53 -3.42 8.58
C ALA A 137 -12.51 -4.50 9.10
N SER A 138 -13.71 -4.58 8.51
CA SER A 138 -14.73 -5.58 8.82
C SER A 138 -14.27 -7.02 8.56
N ASP A 139 -13.47 -7.24 7.50
CA ASP A 139 -12.90 -8.56 7.22
C ASP A 139 -11.73 -8.90 8.16
N ALA A 140 -10.92 -7.90 8.52
CA ALA A 140 -9.84 -8.08 9.48
C ALA A 140 -10.37 -8.43 10.88
N GLU A 141 -11.48 -7.83 11.31
CA GLU A 141 -12.15 -8.14 12.59
C GLU A 141 -12.50 -9.63 12.68
N LYS A 142 -13.17 -10.16 11.64
CA LYS A 142 -13.50 -11.59 11.55
C LYS A 142 -12.26 -12.47 11.60
N LEU A 143 -11.19 -12.10 10.92
CA LEU A 143 -9.95 -12.88 10.94
C LEU A 143 -9.28 -12.88 12.31
N LEU A 144 -9.30 -11.76 13.03
CA LEU A 144 -8.76 -11.62 14.37
C LEU A 144 -9.55 -12.47 15.39
N GLU A 145 -10.87 -12.61 15.22
CA GLU A 145 -11.71 -13.48 16.07
C GLU A 145 -11.27 -14.96 16.04
N TYR A 146 -10.68 -15.44 14.94
CA TYR A 146 -10.17 -16.81 14.83
C TYR A 146 -8.76 -16.99 15.40
N LEU A 147 -8.06 -15.91 15.77
CA LEU A 147 -6.73 -16.02 16.36
C LEU A 147 -6.83 -16.51 17.80
N GLY A 148 -5.97 -17.48 18.13
CA GLY A 148 -5.75 -17.95 19.48
C GLY A 148 -4.41 -17.46 20.03
N GLY A 149 -3.90 -18.18 21.03
CA GLY A 149 -2.65 -17.84 21.69
C GLY A 149 -2.77 -16.69 22.69
N ALA A 150 -1.62 -16.14 23.08
CA ALA A 150 -1.55 -15.09 24.09
C ALA A 150 -2.30 -13.83 23.64
N GLU A 151 -3.01 -13.22 24.58
CA GLU A 151 -3.63 -11.92 24.37
C GLU A 151 -2.57 -10.84 24.18
N VAL A 152 -2.85 -9.92 23.27
CA VAL A 152 -2.00 -8.75 23.06
C VAL A 152 -2.27 -7.75 24.17
N THR A 153 -1.30 -7.54 25.04
CA THR A 153 -1.38 -6.56 26.14
C THR A 153 -0.67 -5.25 25.84
N ASP A 154 0.08 -5.18 24.74
CA ASP A 154 0.79 -3.99 24.31
C ASP A 154 -0.15 -3.05 23.57
N ASP A 155 -0.35 -1.85 24.12
CA ASP A 155 -1.25 -0.85 23.54
C ASP A 155 -0.92 -0.55 22.08
N GLU A 156 0.34 -0.51 21.64
CA GLU A 156 0.68 -0.21 20.23
C GLU A 156 0.10 -1.26 19.26
N TRP A 157 -0.03 -2.50 19.73
CA TRP A 157 -0.53 -3.61 18.94
C TRP A 157 -2.05 -3.66 18.89
N VAL A 158 -2.75 -3.21 19.94
CA VAL A 158 -4.22 -3.18 19.99
C VAL A 158 -4.76 -2.07 19.10
N GLY A 159 -5.81 -2.37 18.34
CA GLY A 159 -6.53 -1.41 17.51
C GLY A 159 -7.93 -1.12 18.02
N TYR A 160 -8.80 -0.57 17.16
CA TYR A 160 -10.18 -0.21 17.52
C TYR A 160 -11.25 -1.14 16.91
N LEU A 161 -10.85 -2.33 16.45
CA LEU A 161 -11.81 -3.37 16.08
C LEU A 161 -12.45 -4.00 17.31
N ASN A 162 -13.69 -4.44 17.18
CA ASN A 162 -14.49 -4.98 18.29
C ASN A 162 -14.17 -6.46 18.55
N THR A 163 -12.91 -6.77 18.82
CA THR A 163 -12.43 -8.13 19.05
C THR A 163 -11.21 -8.14 19.97
N THR A 164 -10.94 -9.29 20.60
CA THR A 164 -9.72 -9.46 21.39
C THR A 164 -8.55 -9.73 20.48
N TYR A 165 -7.59 -8.81 20.43
CA TYR A 165 -6.36 -9.00 19.68
C TYR A 165 -5.51 -10.10 20.33
N ARG A 166 -5.22 -11.15 19.56
CA ARG A 166 -4.25 -12.20 19.92
C ARG A 166 -3.16 -12.25 18.87
N TYR A 167 -1.97 -12.70 19.26
CA TYR A 167 -0.85 -12.77 18.31
C TYR A 167 -1.06 -13.87 17.25
N GLY A 168 -1.90 -14.86 17.52
CA GLY A 168 -1.94 -16.11 16.78
C GLY A 168 -0.99 -17.16 17.39
N PRO A 169 -0.94 -18.38 16.84
CA PRO A 169 -1.67 -18.87 15.67
C PRO A 169 -3.22 -18.91 15.84
N LEU A 170 -3.94 -19.25 14.78
CA LEU A 170 -5.36 -19.65 14.78
C LEU A 170 -5.67 -20.56 15.97
N GLU A 171 -6.78 -20.29 16.65
CA GLU A 171 -7.23 -21.05 17.81
C GLU A 171 -7.57 -22.50 17.43
N ASN A 172 -8.26 -22.67 16.30
CA ASN A 172 -8.57 -23.98 15.74
C ASN A 172 -7.54 -24.36 14.66
N SER A 173 -6.66 -25.31 14.98
CA SER A 173 -5.60 -25.80 14.08
C SER A 173 -6.08 -26.57 12.85
N SER A 174 -7.37 -26.90 12.75
CA SER A 174 -7.98 -27.46 11.53
C SER A 174 -8.31 -26.41 10.47
N LEU A 175 -8.33 -25.12 10.86
CA LEU A 175 -8.58 -24.01 9.94
C LEU A 175 -7.30 -23.63 9.20
N THR A 176 -7.48 -23.22 7.94
CA THR A 176 -6.41 -22.66 7.10
C THR A 176 -6.88 -21.37 6.47
N VAL A 177 -5.94 -20.48 6.12
CA VAL A 177 -6.25 -19.25 5.38
C VAL A 177 -5.73 -19.39 3.95
N ASP A 178 -6.66 -19.37 2.99
CA ASP A 178 -6.35 -19.42 1.57
C ASP A 178 -6.35 -18.00 0.99
N LEU A 179 -5.17 -17.51 0.62
CA LEU A 179 -4.99 -16.23 -0.04
C LEU A 179 -4.74 -16.45 -1.53
N VAL A 180 -5.71 -16.09 -2.37
CA VAL A 180 -5.62 -16.22 -3.82
C VAL A 180 -5.62 -14.83 -4.46
N VAL A 181 -4.50 -14.45 -5.08
CA VAL A 181 -4.31 -13.15 -5.75
C VAL A 181 -4.10 -13.38 -7.24
N ASN A 182 -4.93 -12.74 -8.07
CA ASN A 182 -4.91 -12.90 -9.52
C ASN A 182 -4.53 -11.60 -10.26
N ASN A 183 -3.59 -10.83 -9.72
CA ASN A 183 -3.17 -9.56 -10.30
C ASN A 183 -2.12 -9.74 -11.40
N ASP A 184 -2.40 -9.25 -12.60
CA ASP A 184 -1.46 -9.28 -13.72
C ASP A 184 -0.56 -8.03 -13.77
N ASN A 185 0.71 -8.23 -14.07
CA ASN A 185 1.63 -7.13 -14.38
C ASN A 185 1.64 -6.95 -15.90
N LYS A 186 1.34 -5.73 -16.39
CA LYS A 186 1.28 -5.42 -17.83
C LYS A 186 2.01 -4.12 -18.13
N ILE A 187 2.85 -4.14 -19.17
CA ILE A 187 3.41 -2.92 -19.73
C ILE A 187 2.26 -2.11 -20.33
N THR A 188 2.11 -0.87 -19.89
CA THR A 188 1.00 0.01 -20.27
C THR A 188 1.55 1.39 -20.61
N ASP A 189 1.02 1.99 -21.67
CA ASP A 189 1.37 3.36 -22.04
C ASP A 189 0.83 4.34 -21.00
N ILE A 190 1.71 5.20 -20.49
CA ILE A 190 1.36 6.33 -19.62
C ILE A 190 1.62 7.64 -20.36
N ARG A 191 0.88 8.70 -19.99
CA ARG A 191 0.97 10.00 -20.65
C ARG A 191 1.15 11.11 -19.62
N ASN A 192 2.23 11.87 -19.79
CA ASN A 192 2.43 13.14 -19.10
C ASN A 192 2.06 14.29 -20.05
N VAL A 193 1.34 15.28 -19.55
CA VAL A 193 1.01 16.50 -20.28
C VAL A 193 1.90 17.62 -19.78
N CYS A 194 2.73 18.18 -20.68
CA CYS A 194 3.66 19.26 -20.34
C CYS A 194 3.29 20.52 -21.14
N GLY A 195 2.98 21.61 -20.42
CA GLY A 195 2.80 22.95 -20.98
C GLY A 195 3.98 23.86 -20.64
N PHE A 196 4.25 24.85 -21.49
CA PHE A 196 5.38 25.76 -21.32
C PHE A 196 4.96 27.22 -21.53
N LEU A 197 5.37 28.09 -20.61
CA LEU A 197 5.37 29.54 -20.78
C LEU A 197 6.82 30.00 -20.88
N LYS A 198 7.22 30.48 -22.07
CA LYS A 198 8.62 30.84 -22.33
C LYS A 198 8.98 32.13 -21.57
N GLY A 199 10.04 32.08 -20.77
CA GLY A 199 10.58 33.24 -20.07
C GLY A 199 11.04 34.33 -21.04
N LYS A 200 10.81 35.60 -20.68
CA LYS A 200 11.20 36.75 -21.51
C LYS A 200 12.71 37.01 -21.50
N TYR A 201 13.34 36.90 -20.33
CA TYR A 201 14.77 37.24 -20.13
C TYR A 201 15.66 35.99 -20.00
N GLU A 202 15.20 34.98 -19.25
CA GLU A 202 15.95 33.75 -18.98
C GLU A 202 15.16 32.50 -19.44
N PRO A 203 14.97 32.30 -20.77
CA PRO A 203 14.16 31.20 -21.29
C PRO A 203 14.77 29.80 -21.06
N ASP A 204 16.03 29.72 -20.63
CA ASP A 204 16.77 28.50 -20.30
C ASP A 204 16.77 28.18 -18.79
N ARG A 205 16.06 28.97 -17.97
CA ARG A 205 15.83 28.71 -16.55
C ARG A 205 14.40 28.22 -16.34
N TYR A 206 14.26 27.05 -15.74
CA TYR A 206 12.95 26.40 -15.58
C TYR A 206 12.44 26.53 -14.14
N VAL A 207 11.19 26.99 -14.02
CA VAL A 207 10.37 26.79 -12.83
C VAL A 207 9.33 25.74 -13.19
N MET A 208 9.35 24.61 -12.48
CA MET A 208 8.46 23.49 -12.76
C MET A 208 7.34 23.42 -11.72
N LEU A 209 6.10 23.37 -12.19
CA LEU A 209 4.92 23.06 -11.40
C LEU A 209 4.28 21.81 -11.99
N GLY A 210 4.07 20.79 -11.17
CA GLY A 210 3.52 19.51 -11.61
C GLY A 210 2.57 18.91 -10.58
N ASN A 211 1.61 18.14 -11.07
CA ASN A 211 0.65 17.37 -10.30
C ASN A 211 0.32 16.09 -11.08
N HIS A 212 0.23 14.94 -10.41
CA HIS A 212 -0.20 13.69 -11.07
C HIS A 212 -1.72 13.67 -11.26
N VAL A 213 -2.19 13.03 -12.32
CA VAL A 213 -3.62 13.05 -12.71
C VAL A 213 -4.28 11.70 -12.50
N ASP A 214 -3.50 10.62 -12.50
CA ASP A 214 -3.99 9.27 -12.23
C ASP A 214 -4.44 9.11 -10.79
N ALA A 215 -5.46 8.28 -10.60
CA ALA A 215 -6.03 7.95 -9.29
C ALA A 215 -6.49 6.50 -9.23
N TRP A 216 -6.60 5.96 -8.02
CA TRP A 216 -7.05 4.57 -7.81
C TRP A 216 -8.53 4.33 -8.11
N VAL A 217 -9.39 5.32 -7.83
CA VAL A 217 -10.84 5.28 -8.07
C VAL A 217 -11.26 6.67 -8.57
N ASN A 218 -12.18 7.37 -7.92
CA ASN A 218 -12.62 8.71 -8.33
C ASN A 218 -11.55 9.79 -8.10
N GLY A 219 -10.65 9.58 -7.13
CA GLY A 219 -9.50 10.45 -6.89
C GLY A 219 -9.84 11.90 -6.58
N ALA A 220 -11.02 12.18 -6.01
CA ALA A 220 -11.48 13.54 -5.77
C ALA A 220 -10.48 14.37 -4.93
N VAL A 221 -9.88 13.73 -3.92
CA VAL A 221 -8.78 14.31 -3.14
C VAL A 221 -7.45 14.01 -3.83
N ASP A 222 -7.03 12.75 -3.81
CA ASP A 222 -5.80 12.25 -4.41
C ASP A 222 -6.07 11.71 -5.84
N ALA A 223 -5.78 12.45 -6.91
CA ALA A 223 -5.12 13.77 -6.99
C ALA A 223 -5.88 14.85 -7.74
N THR A 224 -7.18 14.66 -7.96
CA THR A 224 -8.01 15.60 -8.73
C THR A 224 -8.08 16.98 -8.06
N SER A 225 -8.00 17.05 -6.73
CA SER A 225 -7.94 18.33 -6.01
C SER A 225 -6.71 19.16 -6.42
N GLY A 226 -5.53 18.53 -6.49
CA GLY A 226 -4.30 19.16 -6.98
C GLY A 226 -4.37 19.48 -8.47
N THR A 227 -5.00 18.59 -9.27
CA THR A 227 -5.22 18.83 -10.71
C THR A 227 -6.05 20.09 -10.92
N THR A 228 -7.12 20.25 -10.14
CA THR A 228 -8.01 21.43 -10.22
C THR A 228 -7.24 22.72 -9.92
N VAL A 229 -6.42 22.72 -8.86
CA VAL A 229 -5.57 23.87 -8.51
C VAL A 229 -4.57 24.18 -9.62
N MET A 230 -3.88 23.16 -10.15
CA MET A 230 -2.89 23.35 -11.24
C MET A 230 -3.54 23.92 -12.50
N MET A 231 -4.74 23.46 -12.85
CA MET A 231 -5.48 23.97 -14.02
C MET A 231 -5.89 25.43 -13.86
N GLU A 232 -6.30 25.84 -12.66
CA GLU A 232 -6.67 27.24 -12.40
C GLU A 232 -5.45 28.18 -12.41
N ILE A 233 -4.31 27.73 -11.88
CA ILE A 233 -3.04 28.47 -11.98
C ILE A 233 -2.66 28.63 -13.46
N ALA A 234 -2.73 27.56 -14.25
CA ALA A 234 -2.42 27.60 -15.67
C ALA A 234 -3.36 28.55 -16.44
N ARG A 235 -4.66 28.57 -16.10
CA ARG A 235 -5.64 29.50 -16.67
C ARG A 235 -5.27 30.95 -16.37
N ALA A 236 -5.05 31.28 -15.10
CA ALA A 236 -4.72 32.63 -14.65
C ALA A 236 -3.41 33.15 -15.27
N LEU A 237 -2.35 32.34 -15.27
CA LEU A 237 -1.09 32.70 -15.92
C LEU A 237 -1.24 32.84 -17.43
N GLY A 238 -2.01 31.95 -18.07
CA GLY A 238 -2.31 32.02 -19.49
C GLY A 238 -3.08 33.27 -19.89
N GLU A 239 -4.05 33.72 -19.08
CA GLU A 239 -4.75 34.99 -19.29
C GLU A 239 -3.82 36.19 -19.14
N LYS A 240 -3.01 36.23 -18.08
CA LYS A 240 -2.05 37.30 -17.87
C LYS A 240 -1.02 37.37 -19.01
N HIS A 241 -0.56 36.22 -19.50
CA HIS A 241 0.38 36.16 -20.63
C HIS A 241 -0.21 36.76 -21.92
N LYS A 242 -1.52 36.58 -22.17
CA LYS A 242 -2.20 37.15 -23.34
C LYS A 242 -2.29 38.68 -23.30
N THR A 243 -2.38 39.27 -22.10
CA THR A 243 -2.52 40.73 -21.94
C THR A 243 -1.19 41.49 -21.84
N GLY A 244 -0.06 40.79 -21.78
CA GLY A 244 1.25 41.37 -21.44
C GLY A 244 1.37 41.79 -19.97
#